data_AF-A0A7V2SSM7-F1
#
_entry.id   AF-A0A7V2SSM7-F1
#
_cell.length_a   1.000
_cell.length_b   1.000
_cell.length_c   1.000
_cell.angle_alpha   90.00
_cell.angle_beta   90.00
_cell.angle_gamma   90.00
#
_symmetry.space_group_name_H-M   'P 1'
#
loop_
_entity.id
_entity.type
_entity.pdbx_description
1 polymer ?
#
loop_
_entity_poly.entity_id
_entity_poly.type
_entity_poly.pdbx_seq_one_letter_code
_entity_poly.pdbx_strand_id
1 'polypeptide(L)'
;LTFAGRNKQLRGNDLWQQLHKLAYFKHIKEIELQQLSAAWLFLRKLENLCQIIDDRDSHHLPQDKDKLASVAICLNLDTSFSLAEQLTRHKSNVHAIFSKLFIKNQSQKLNETKNKQIQAIKDNISKKNYPKSNKHKLYATWEAVEPVLSKYKHPEQIISRFEKVIQSVAKRPSYLSMLIESPLILEKLVVQLSQGEYFSSAIAKTPSLLEILFEGITVDDFNMPSQWQFFCNKHSIHDAEAYIEALCQFKQAMQFRIKMAQVDEIINQQQAGLYLTQLAELILSQVVQQAWKETRNAIKAETKETDLIIIAYGSLATRTMHQHSDFDLVFVFNCEINENNHKFVVRWIKKIMHYLSIQTYFGSLYELDTQLRPNGQSGSAVVSKENFEQYQLQKAWLWEHAALIKSRAIYATKEQKDWFMQIRKKVLCQKRDAQDVIQQLADMAKKLTDFGKKNHQKEFQQLGEILIQAHDNPSVIDIL
;
A
#
# COMPACT_ATOMS: atom_id res chain seq x y z
N LEU A 1 18.87 8.98 34.95
CA LEU A 1 19.61 7.87 34.31
C LEU A 1 20.88 8.35 33.57
N THR A 2 20.78 9.27 32.62
CA THR A 2 21.92 9.77 31.81
C THR A 2 23.09 10.33 32.65
N PHE A 3 22.81 11.12 33.69
CA PHE A 3 23.83 11.73 34.56
C PHE A 3 24.17 10.87 35.79
N ALA A 4 23.24 10.01 36.22
CA ALA A 4 23.35 9.14 37.39
C ALA A 4 24.31 7.95 37.20
N GLY A 5 24.73 7.68 35.96
CA GLY A 5 25.80 6.73 35.64
C GLY A 5 27.19 7.26 36.04
N ARG A 6 27.41 8.58 35.94
CA ARG A 6 28.69 9.24 36.23
C ARG A 6 28.77 9.86 37.62
N ASN A 7 27.62 10.17 38.23
CA ASN A 7 27.56 10.71 39.58
C ASN A 7 26.57 9.92 40.45
N LYS A 8 27.11 9.13 41.40
CA LYS A 8 26.30 8.27 42.30
C LYS A 8 25.37 9.07 43.22
N GLN A 9 25.66 10.34 43.49
CA GLN A 9 24.86 11.21 44.36
C GLN A 9 23.53 11.66 43.71
N LEU A 10 23.42 11.56 42.38
CA LEU A 10 22.20 11.79 41.57
C LEU A 10 21.24 10.59 41.52
N ARG A 11 21.44 9.58 42.38
CA ARG A 11 20.55 8.43 42.51
C ARG A 11 19.59 8.65 43.67
N GLY A 12 18.37 8.16 43.52
CA GLY A 12 17.32 8.19 44.55
C GLY A 12 15.94 8.22 43.93
N ASN A 13 14.92 8.00 44.77
CA ASN A 13 13.55 7.75 44.34
C ASN A 13 12.64 8.99 44.49
N ASP A 14 13.08 10.01 45.20
CA ASP A 14 12.35 11.26 45.41
C ASP A 14 12.67 12.26 44.29
N LEU A 15 11.68 12.50 43.42
CA LEU A 15 11.80 13.40 42.28
C LEU A 15 12.19 14.83 42.69
N TRP A 16 11.63 15.34 43.79
CA TRP A 16 11.88 16.70 44.26
C TRP A 16 13.34 16.86 44.68
N GLN A 17 13.85 15.91 45.46
CA GLN A 17 15.26 15.90 45.86
C GLN A 17 16.19 15.76 44.66
N GLN A 18 15.83 14.97 43.64
CA GLN A 18 16.66 14.81 42.45
C GLN A 18 16.68 16.06 41.56
N LEU A 19 15.58 16.82 41.45
CA LEU A 19 15.57 18.09 40.73
C LEU A 19 16.54 19.10 41.37
N HIS A 20 16.51 19.23 42.70
CA HIS A 20 17.44 20.10 43.42
C HIS A 20 18.90 19.64 43.26
N LYS A 21 19.17 18.33 43.29
CA LYS A 21 20.51 17.80 43.03
C LYS A 21 20.97 18.08 41.60
N LEU A 22 20.10 17.99 40.60
CA LEU A 22 20.45 18.33 39.21
C LEU A 22 20.87 19.80 39.06
N ALA A 23 20.22 20.72 39.78
CA ALA A 23 20.63 22.12 39.83
C ALA A 23 21.94 22.32 40.60
N TYR A 24 22.13 21.63 41.74
CA TYR A 24 23.35 21.67 42.53
C TYR A 24 24.59 21.24 41.71
N PHE A 25 24.46 20.19 40.90
CA PHE A 25 25.51 19.74 39.98
C PHE A 25 25.57 20.53 38.66
N LYS A 26 24.87 21.67 38.56
CA LYS A 26 24.86 22.59 37.41
C LYS A 26 24.40 21.95 36.09
N HIS A 27 23.59 20.89 36.14
CA HIS A 27 23.00 20.28 34.94
C HIS A 27 21.79 21.05 34.41
N ILE A 28 21.10 21.78 35.29
CA ILE A 28 20.03 22.72 34.98
C ILE A 28 20.31 24.06 35.66
N LYS A 29 19.79 25.15 35.09
CA LYS A 29 19.86 26.48 35.70
C LYS A 29 18.85 26.60 36.84
N GLU A 30 19.10 27.54 37.75
CA GLU A 30 18.22 27.81 38.89
C GLU A 30 16.80 28.25 38.45
N ILE A 31 16.71 29.01 37.35
CA ILE A 31 15.43 29.37 36.71
C ILE A 31 14.69 28.14 36.17
N GLU A 32 15.43 27.16 35.62
CA GLU A 32 14.85 25.92 35.09
C GLU A 32 14.36 25.01 36.23
N LEU A 33 15.07 24.99 37.36
CA LEU A 33 14.61 24.32 38.58
C LEU A 33 13.28 24.92 39.06
N GLN A 34 13.18 26.25 39.17
CA GLN A 34 11.93 26.91 39.58
C GLN A 34 10.76 26.56 38.65
N GLN A 35 11.00 26.55 37.33
CA GLN A 35 9.98 26.20 36.34
C GLN A 35 9.53 24.73 36.44
N LEU A 36 10.47 23.79 36.62
CA LEU A 36 10.16 22.37 36.78
C LEU A 36 9.44 22.09 38.10
N SER A 37 9.87 22.71 39.20
CA SER A 37 9.22 22.59 40.51
C SER A 37 7.79 23.13 40.48
N ALA A 38 7.57 24.29 39.87
CA ALA A 38 6.22 24.86 39.70
C ALA A 38 5.33 23.97 38.83
N ALA A 39 5.86 23.45 37.72
CA ALA A 39 5.12 22.54 36.85
C ALA A 39 4.77 21.22 37.53
N TRP A 40 5.69 20.64 38.29
CA TRP A 40 5.43 19.39 39.01
C TRP A 40 4.34 19.56 40.07
N LEU A 41 4.42 20.61 40.90
CA LEU A 41 3.40 20.91 41.90
C LEU A 41 2.02 21.12 41.26
N PHE A 42 1.96 21.88 40.15
CA PHE A 42 0.72 22.14 39.45
C PHE A 42 0.12 20.85 38.85
N LEU A 43 0.91 20.09 38.09
CA LEU A 43 0.46 18.87 37.43
C LEU A 43 0.04 17.79 38.43
N ARG A 44 0.75 17.67 39.55
CA ARG A 44 0.41 16.68 40.58
C ARG A 44 -0.88 17.06 41.32
N LYS A 45 -1.09 18.34 41.59
CA LYS A 45 -2.37 18.83 42.15
C LYS A 45 -3.53 18.60 41.18
N LEU A 46 -3.33 18.91 39.91
CA LEU A 46 -4.33 18.69 38.86
C LEU A 46 -4.70 17.20 38.71
N GLU A 47 -3.70 16.33 38.65
CA GLU A 47 -3.90 14.87 38.56
C GLU A 47 -4.69 14.35 39.76
N ASN A 48 -4.28 14.70 40.99
CA ASN A 48 -4.99 14.30 42.20
C ASN A 48 -6.45 14.76 42.20
N LEU A 49 -6.73 15.99 41.76
CA LEU A 49 -8.10 16.51 41.66
C LEU A 49 -8.94 15.78 40.61
N CYS A 50 -8.36 15.42 39.47
CA CYS A 50 -9.05 14.63 38.46
C CYS A 50 -9.40 13.23 39.00
N GLN A 51 -8.48 12.60 39.73
CA GLN A 51 -8.70 11.28 40.35
C GLN A 51 -9.79 11.33 41.42
N ILE A 52 -9.83 12.38 42.25
CA ILE A 52 -10.88 12.58 43.26
C ILE A 52 -12.26 12.78 42.62
N ILE A 53 -12.34 13.55 41.53
CA ILE A 53 -13.63 13.93 40.91
C ILE A 53 -14.20 12.79 40.04
N ASP A 54 -13.35 11.97 39.42
CA ASP A 54 -13.78 10.83 38.60
C ASP A 54 -13.86 9.49 39.35
N ASP A 55 -13.48 9.48 40.63
CA ASP A 55 -13.50 8.30 41.54
C ASP A 55 -12.83 7.05 40.92
N ARG A 56 -11.78 7.29 40.13
CA ARG A 56 -11.01 6.33 39.34
C ARG A 56 -9.57 6.81 39.17
N ASP A 57 -8.64 5.88 38.96
CA ASP A 57 -7.24 6.16 38.58
C ASP A 57 -7.13 6.68 37.14
N SER A 58 -7.71 7.86 36.87
CA SER A 58 -7.64 8.53 35.57
C SER A 58 -6.41 9.43 35.50
N HIS A 59 -5.65 9.32 34.40
CA HIS A 59 -4.58 10.26 34.01
C HIS A 59 -5.02 11.23 32.91
N HIS A 60 -6.33 11.30 32.64
CA HIS A 60 -6.93 12.17 31.62
C HIS A 60 -7.77 13.26 32.26
N LEU A 61 -7.86 14.42 31.60
CA LEU A 61 -8.82 15.45 31.99
C LEU A 61 -10.25 14.94 31.78
N PRO A 62 -11.22 15.34 32.64
CA PRO A 62 -12.62 15.03 32.43
C PRO A 62 -13.11 15.54 31.08
N GLN A 63 -13.81 14.69 30.31
CA GLN A 63 -14.46 15.10 29.05
C GLN A 63 -15.77 15.88 29.31
N ASP A 64 -16.33 15.72 30.50
CA ASP A 64 -17.51 16.44 30.98
C ASP A 64 -17.15 17.88 31.35
N LYS A 65 -17.89 18.85 30.79
CA LYS A 65 -17.66 20.28 30.96
C LYS A 65 -17.88 20.74 32.41
N ASP A 66 -18.82 20.15 33.13
CA ASP A 66 -19.16 20.56 34.50
C ASP A 66 -18.12 20.06 35.50
N LYS A 67 -17.62 18.84 35.28
CA LYS A 67 -16.48 18.29 36.03
C LYS A 67 -15.20 19.07 35.78
N LEU A 68 -14.94 19.44 34.52
CA LEU A 68 -13.77 20.25 34.18
C LEU A 68 -13.81 21.65 34.80
N ALA A 69 -14.99 22.27 34.88
CA ALA A 69 -15.20 23.52 35.59
C ALA A 69 -14.94 23.39 37.09
N SER A 70 -15.39 22.29 37.71
CA SER A 70 -15.14 21.99 39.13
C SER A 70 -13.64 21.84 39.43
N VAL A 71 -12.90 21.14 38.56
CA VAL A 71 -11.43 21.03 38.65
C VAL A 71 -10.75 22.41 38.59
N ALA A 72 -11.22 23.29 37.70
CA ALA A 72 -10.66 24.64 37.57
C ALA A 72 -10.88 25.48 38.85
N ILE A 73 -12.08 25.43 39.43
CA ILE A 73 -12.41 26.12 40.68
C ILE A 73 -11.54 25.62 41.83
N CYS A 74 -11.36 24.30 41.97
CA CYS A 74 -10.50 23.72 43.01
C CYS A 74 -9.01 24.11 42.88
N LEU A 75 -8.58 24.54 41.70
CA LEU A 75 -7.23 25.09 41.45
C LEU A 75 -7.15 26.61 41.62
N ASN A 76 -8.21 27.26 42.12
CA ASN A 76 -8.37 28.71 42.20
C ASN A 76 -8.24 29.40 40.83
N LEU A 77 -8.85 28.81 39.80
CA LEU A 77 -8.91 29.37 38.45
C LEU A 77 -10.35 29.75 38.10
N ASP A 78 -10.50 30.91 37.48
CA ASP A 78 -11.83 31.48 37.19
C ASP A 78 -12.58 30.72 36.09
N THR A 79 -11.85 30.06 35.18
CA THR A 79 -12.45 29.37 34.02
C THR A 79 -11.69 28.10 33.62
N SER A 80 -12.40 27.18 32.96
CA SER A 80 -11.79 26.00 32.30
C SER A 80 -10.81 26.39 31.18
N PHE A 81 -10.95 27.59 30.61
CA PHE A 81 -10.00 28.15 29.66
C PHE A 81 -8.66 28.52 30.33
N SER A 82 -8.70 29.19 31.49
CA SER A 82 -7.48 29.48 32.28
C SER A 82 -6.75 28.20 32.72
N LEU A 83 -7.49 27.13 33.00
CA LEU A 83 -6.91 25.82 33.28
C LEU A 83 -6.13 25.26 32.07
N ALA A 84 -6.73 25.31 30.87
CA ALA A 84 -6.08 24.85 29.64
C ALA A 84 -4.83 25.69 29.31
N GLU A 85 -4.87 26.99 29.56
CA GLU A 85 -3.75 27.90 29.36
C GLU A 85 -2.58 27.59 30.32
N GLN A 86 -2.85 27.47 31.62
CA GLN A 86 -1.82 27.11 32.61
C GLN A 86 -1.23 25.73 32.36
N LEU A 87 -2.06 24.74 32.01
CA LEU A 87 -1.60 23.40 31.66
C LEU A 87 -0.67 23.42 30.45
N THR A 88 -1.05 24.17 29.41
CA THR A 88 -0.24 24.32 28.20
C THR A 88 1.08 25.01 28.50
N ARG A 89 1.07 26.06 29.32
CA ARG A 89 2.28 26.78 29.75
C ARG A 89 3.24 25.88 30.51
N HIS A 90 2.76 25.12 31.51
CA HIS A 90 3.59 24.20 32.26
C HIS A 90 4.15 23.06 31.41
N LYS A 91 3.33 22.44 30.53
CA LYS A 91 3.77 21.41 29.59
C LYS A 91 4.84 21.93 28.62
N SER A 92 4.65 23.12 28.06
CA SER A 92 5.61 23.75 27.14
C SER A 92 6.94 24.06 27.82
N ASN A 93 6.92 24.57 29.05
CA ASN A 93 8.14 24.83 29.82
C ASN A 93 8.92 23.54 30.13
N VAL A 94 8.22 22.49 30.59
CA VAL A 94 8.83 21.17 30.83
C VAL A 94 9.42 20.61 29.53
N HIS A 95 8.67 20.68 28.43
CA HIS A 95 9.11 20.20 27.14
C HIS A 95 10.35 20.96 26.64
N ALA A 96 10.40 22.28 26.77
CA ALA A 96 11.56 23.08 26.37
C ALA A 96 12.82 22.71 27.15
N ILE A 97 12.71 22.56 28.48
CA ILE A 97 13.85 22.18 29.33
C ILE A 97 14.29 20.74 29.03
N PHE A 98 13.34 19.82 28.86
CA PHE A 98 13.63 18.43 28.48
C PHE A 98 14.30 18.35 27.11
N SER A 99 13.73 19.01 26.10
CA SER A 99 14.29 19.11 24.75
C SER A 99 15.72 19.67 24.78
N LYS A 100 15.98 20.73 25.56
CA LYS A 100 17.33 21.27 25.71
C LYS A 100 18.33 20.28 26.32
N LEU A 101 17.92 19.50 27.33
CA LEU A 101 18.77 18.53 28.01
C LEU A 101 19.05 17.26 27.18
N PHE A 102 18.11 16.86 26.32
CA PHE A 102 18.19 15.59 25.58
C PHE A 102 18.53 15.73 24.09
N ILE A 103 18.17 16.84 23.43
CA ILE A 103 18.45 17.05 21.99
C ILE A 103 19.95 17.20 21.75
N LYS A 104 20.70 17.92 22.60
CA LYS A 104 22.13 18.18 22.39
C LYS A 104 22.98 16.90 22.35
N ASN A 105 22.60 15.86 23.10
CA ASN A 105 23.29 14.56 23.13
C ASN A 105 22.79 13.57 22.05
N GLN A 106 21.53 13.66 21.61
CA GLN A 106 20.99 12.80 20.55
C GLN A 106 21.46 13.25 19.16
N SER A 107 21.52 14.55 18.89
CA SER A 107 22.02 15.09 17.61
C SER A 107 23.48 14.71 17.34
N GLN A 108 24.34 14.74 18.37
CA GLN A 108 25.75 14.36 18.25
C GLN A 108 25.94 12.86 17.98
N LYS A 109 25.25 11.98 18.73
CA LYS A 109 25.31 10.52 18.50
C LYS A 109 24.75 10.12 17.14
N LEU A 110 23.66 10.75 16.71
CA LEU A 110 23.04 10.48 15.42
C LEU A 110 23.96 10.91 14.26
N ASN A 111 24.62 12.07 14.38
CA ASN A 111 25.59 12.53 13.38
C ASN A 111 26.86 11.64 13.33
N GLU A 112 27.35 11.14 14.46
CA GLU A 112 28.47 10.20 14.48
C GLU A 112 28.12 8.85 13.85
N THR A 113 26.92 8.31 14.10
CA THR A 113 26.45 7.06 13.46
C THR A 113 26.22 7.25 11.96
N LYS A 114 25.65 8.38 11.54
CA LYS A 114 25.47 8.77 10.13
C LYS A 114 26.82 8.78 9.39
N ASN A 115 27.81 9.50 9.93
CA ASN A 115 29.13 9.61 9.31
C ASN A 115 29.87 8.27 9.24
N LYS A 116 29.73 7.43 10.28
CA LYS A 116 30.31 6.07 10.28
C LYS A 116 29.68 5.15 9.24
N GLN A 117 28.36 5.20 9.03
CA GLN A 117 27.69 4.40 7.99
C GLN A 117 28.06 4.89 6.58
N ILE A 118 28.05 6.20 6.35
CA ILE A 118 28.45 6.79 5.06
C ILE A 118 29.91 6.40 4.76
N GLN A 119 30.80 6.49 5.75
CA GLN A 119 32.20 6.08 5.59
C GLN A 119 32.34 4.58 5.33
N ALA A 120 31.63 3.72 6.06
CA ALA A 120 31.65 2.27 5.84
C ALA A 120 31.18 1.89 4.42
N ILE A 121 30.23 2.64 3.85
CA ILE A 121 29.76 2.44 2.47
C ILE A 121 30.80 2.93 1.46
N LYS A 122 31.41 4.10 1.68
CA LYS A 122 32.55 4.58 0.88
C LYS A 122 33.67 3.53 0.86
N ASP A 123 33.99 2.93 2.01
CA ASP A 123 34.99 1.87 2.14
C ASP A 123 34.58 0.56 1.42
N ASN A 124 33.30 0.20 1.45
CA ASN A 124 32.77 -0.97 0.72
C ASN A 124 32.86 -0.79 -0.81
N ILE A 125 32.62 0.42 -1.31
CA ILE A 125 32.79 0.76 -2.73
C ILE A 125 34.28 0.64 -3.13
N SER A 126 35.20 1.05 -2.27
CA SER A 126 36.64 0.90 -2.50
C SER A 126 37.04 -0.57 -2.70
N LYS A 127 36.49 -1.46 -1.87
CA LYS A 127 36.79 -2.90 -1.83
C LYS A 127 36.22 -3.70 -3.00
N LYS A 128 35.15 -3.24 -3.65
CA LYS A 128 34.54 -3.94 -4.80
C LYS A 128 35.31 -3.69 -6.11
N ASN A 129 35.34 -4.71 -6.99
CA ASN A 129 35.98 -4.66 -8.30
C ASN A 129 35.12 -3.95 -9.36
N TYR A 130 35.03 -2.62 -9.26
CA TYR A 130 34.48 -1.77 -10.33
C TYR A 130 35.61 -1.20 -11.21
N PRO A 131 35.38 -0.94 -12.52
CA PRO A 131 36.32 -0.21 -13.37
C PRO A 131 36.73 1.13 -12.74
N LYS A 132 37.99 1.56 -12.93
CA LYS A 132 38.52 2.79 -12.28
C LYS A 132 37.67 4.05 -12.58
N SER A 133 37.21 4.21 -13.83
CA SER A 133 36.31 5.30 -14.23
C SER A 133 34.97 5.26 -13.49
N ASN A 134 34.42 4.08 -13.25
CA ASN A 134 33.16 3.91 -12.51
C ASN A 134 33.36 4.16 -11.01
N LYS A 135 34.52 3.79 -10.43
CA LYS A 135 34.82 4.09 -9.02
C LYS A 135 34.78 5.59 -8.74
N HIS A 136 35.39 6.43 -9.59
CA HIS A 136 35.32 7.88 -9.42
C HIS A 136 33.88 8.41 -9.48
N LYS A 137 33.07 7.95 -10.44
CA LYS A 137 31.65 8.34 -10.53
C LYS A 137 30.84 7.87 -9.33
N LEU A 138 31.12 6.69 -8.79
CA LEU A 138 30.44 6.18 -7.60
C LEU A 138 30.74 7.04 -6.36
N TYR A 139 31.98 7.46 -6.16
CA TYR A 139 32.32 8.40 -5.08
C TYR A 139 31.63 9.75 -5.28
N ALA A 140 31.71 10.32 -6.49
CA ALA A 140 31.06 11.59 -6.81
C ALA A 140 29.54 11.54 -6.60
N THR A 141 28.89 10.42 -6.95
CA THR A 141 27.45 10.22 -6.69
C THR A 141 27.14 10.21 -5.19
N TRP A 142 28.02 9.57 -4.39
CA TRP A 142 27.87 9.56 -2.93
C TRP A 142 28.10 10.93 -2.28
N GLU A 143 29.10 11.67 -2.75
CA GLU A 143 29.34 13.04 -2.31
C GLU A 143 28.18 13.97 -2.67
N ALA A 144 27.58 13.80 -3.84
CA ALA A 144 26.43 14.58 -4.28
C ALA A 144 25.16 14.31 -3.44
N VAL A 145 24.94 13.06 -3.00
CA VAL A 145 23.71 12.69 -2.24
C VAL A 145 23.82 13.00 -0.74
N GLU A 146 25.05 13.09 -0.21
CA GLU A 146 25.33 13.28 1.22
C GLU A 146 24.62 14.51 1.83
N PRO A 147 24.64 15.71 1.20
CA PRO A 147 23.89 16.87 1.68
C PRO A 147 22.38 16.62 1.74
N VAL A 148 21.80 15.89 0.78
CA VAL A 148 20.37 15.59 0.74
C VAL A 148 19.98 14.65 1.89
N LEU A 149 20.74 13.58 2.10
CA LEU A 149 20.50 12.61 3.18
C LEU A 149 20.63 13.23 4.57
N SER A 150 21.51 14.22 4.73
CA SER A 150 21.71 14.92 6.00
C SER A 150 20.43 15.59 6.53
N LYS A 151 19.52 15.99 5.64
CA LYS A 151 18.22 16.62 5.95
C LYS A 151 17.25 15.67 6.68
N TYR A 152 17.45 14.35 6.57
CA TYR A 152 16.54 13.36 7.14
C TYR A 152 16.91 12.98 8.59
N LYS A 153 15.88 12.81 9.43
CA LYS A 153 16.05 12.39 10.84
C LYS A 153 16.62 10.96 10.96
N HIS A 154 16.20 10.03 10.10
CA HIS A 154 16.64 8.63 10.14
C HIS A 154 17.11 8.17 8.75
N PRO A 155 18.28 8.62 8.27
CA PRO A 155 18.72 8.36 6.91
C PRO A 155 19.23 6.93 6.71
N GLU A 156 19.46 6.17 7.77
CA GLU A 156 20.10 4.83 7.75
C GLU A 156 19.37 3.86 6.79
N GLN A 157 18.03 3.87 6.82
CA GLN A 157 17.21 3.05 5.92
C GLN A 157 17.26 3.55 4.47
N ILE A 158 17.27 4.88 4.28
CA ILE A 158 17.35 5.51 2.95
C ILE A 158 18.71 5.23 2.32
N ILE A 159 19.78 5.30 3.12
CA ILE A 159 21.16 4.97 2.76
C ILE A 159 21.25 3.54 2.25
N SER A 160 20.68 2.56 2.98
CA SER A 160 20.68 1.16 2.54
C SER A 160 19.93 0.95 1.22
N ARG A 161 18.78 1.61 1.07
CA ARG A 161 17.98 1.59 -0.16
C ARG A 161 18.70 2.26 -1.34
N PHE A 162 19.36 3.38 -1.09
CA PHE A 162 20.15 4.11 -2.07
C PHE A 162 21.37 3.30 -2.51
N GLU A 163 22.07 2.66 -1.58
CA GLU A 163 23.16 1.75 -1.89
C GLU A 163 22.71 0.61 -2.80
N LYS A 164 21.55 0.00 -2.52
CA LYS A 164 20.96 -1.05 -3.36
C LYS A 164 20.73 -0.57 -4.80
N VAL A 165 20.23 0.66 -4.99
CA VAL A 165 20.05 1.28 -6.31
C VAL A 165 21.39 1.54 -6.98
N ILE A 166 22.33 2.20 -6.31
CA ILE A 166 23.63 2.53 -6.89
C ILE A 166 24.41 1.27 -7.27
N GLN A 167 24.33 0.20 -6.48
CA GLN A 167 24.95 -1.08 -6.81
C GLN A 167 24.37 -1.71 -8.07
N SER A 168 23.07 -1.56 -8.35
CA SER A 168 22.44 -2.10 -9.56
C SER A 168 22.85 -1.33 -10.83
N VAL A 169 23.12 -0.03 -10.72
CA VAL A 169 23.58 0.83 -11.83
C VAL A 169 25.09 1.03 -11.89
N ALA A 170 25.87 0.52 -10.93
CA ALA A 170 27.31 0.78 -10.80
C ALA A 170 28.15 0.42 -12.04
N LYS A 171 27.69 -0.55 -12.85
CA LYS A 171 28.35 -0.95 -14.10
C LYS A 171 27.96 -0.09 -15.31
N ARG A 172 26.99 0.81 -15.16
CA ARG A 172 26.40 1.63 -16.23
C ARG A 172 26.75 3.11 -15.98
N PRO A 173 27.89 3.60 -16.52
CA PRO A 173 28.42 4.93 -16.16
C PRO A 173 27.54 6.11 -16.61
N SER A 174 26.59 5.90 -17.52
CA SER A 174 25.60 6.90 -17.95
C SER A 174 24.63 7.27 -16.82
N TYR A 175 24.05 6.28 -16.11
CA TYR A 175 23.16 6.54 -14.98
C TYR A 175 23.85 7.29 -13.85
N LEU A 176 25.09 6.93 -13.54
CA LEU A 176 25.87 7.65 -12.52
C LEU A 176 26.12 9.10 -12.95
N SER A 177 26.49 9.34 -14.21
CA SER A 177 26.64 10.69 -14.75
C SER A 177 25.34 11.49 -14.64
N MET A 178 24.21 10.91 -15.06
CA MET A 178 22.90 11.57 -15.01
C MET A 178 22.51 11.97 -13.58
N LEU A 179 22.81 11.13 -12.57
CA LEU A 179 22.55 11.45 -11.16
C LEU A 179 23.48 12.55 -10.63
N ILE A 180 24.75 12.57 -11.04
CA ILE A 180 25.72 13.61 -10.64
C ILE A 180 25.36 14.96 -11.27
N GLU A 181 24.97 14.96 -12.54
CA GLU A 181 24.67 16.17 -13.32
C GLU A 181 23.34 16.84 -12.92
N SER A 182 22.43 16.11 -12.25
CA SER A 182 21.12 16.62 -11.87
C SER A 182 20.81 16.47 -10.38
N PRO A 183 21.20 17.46 -9.54
CA PRO A 183 20.93 17.45 -8.10
C PRO A 183 19.45 17.32 -7.75
N LEU A 184 18.56 17.90 -8.57
CA LEU A 184 17.11 17.82 -8.39
C LEU A 184 16.61 16.37 -8.51
N ILE A 185 17.14 15.61 -9.47
CA ILE A 185 16.76 14.20 -9.66
C ILE A 185 17.30 13.34 -8.53
N LEU A 186 18.49 13.66 -8.02
CA LEU A 186 19.05 12.99 -6.87
C LEU A 186 18.22 13.23 -5.60
N GLU A 187 17.76 14.46 -5.39
CA GLU A 187 16.81 14.78 -4.32
C GLU A 187 15.48 14.05 -4.50
N LYS A 188 14.93 14.03 -5.71
CA LYS A 188 13.72 13.26 -6.04
C LYS A 188 13.90 11.76 -5.74
N LEU A 189 15.01 11.15 -6.15
CA LEU A 189 15.32 9.75 -5.85
C LEU A 189 15.34 9.50 -4.34
N VAL A 190 15.99 10.37 -3.56
CA VAL A 190 16.02 10.25 -2.09
C VAL A 190 14.62 10.34 -1.50
N VAL A 191 13.77 11.26 -1.99
CA VAL A 191 12.35 11.35 -1.59
C VAL A 191 11.63 10.04 -1.87
N GLN A 192 11.76 9.48 -3.08
CA GLN A 192 11.13 8.19 -3.42
C GLN A 192 11.59 7.05 -2.51
N LEU A 193 12.90 6.95 -2.25
CA LEU A 193 13.49 5.92 -1.38
C LEU A 193 13.09 6.08 0.10
N SER A 194 12.71 7.28 0.52
CA SER A 194 12.21 7.53 1.88
C SER A 194 10.85 6.88 2.14
N GLN A 195 10.04 6.66 1.09
CA GLN A 195 8.66 6.16 1.20
C GLN A 195 8.57 4.65 1.48
N GLY A 196 9.66 3.90 1.29
CA GLY A 196 9.68 2.47 1.52
C GLY A 196 10.59 1.71 0.57
N GLU A 197 10.45 0.38 0.57
CA GLU A 197 11.35 -0.55 -0.14
C GLU A 197 10.99 -0.75 -1.62
N TYR A 198 9.85 -0.21 -2.07
CA TYR A 198 9.33 -0.43 -3.42
C TYR A 198 10.29 0.07 -4.50
N PHE A 199 10.65 1.37 -4.48
CA PHE A 199 11.49 1.98 -5.52
C PHE A 199 12.89 1.38 -5.56
N SER A 200 13.50 1.13 -4.40
CA SER A 200 14.83 0.51 -4.33
C SER A 200 14.82 -0.88 -4.94
N SER A 201 13.79 -1.68 -4.65
CA SER A 201 13.65 -3.03 -5.19
C SER A 201 13.31 -3.04 -6.68
N ALA A 202 12.43 -2.14 -7.12
CA ALA A 202 12.06 -2.00 -8.53
C ALA A 202 13.26 -1.59 -9.39
N ILE A 203 14.02 -0.56 -9.00
CA ILE A 203 15.22 -0.12 -9.73
C ILE A 203 16.35 -1.15 -9.63
N ALA A 204 16.49 -1.84 -8.49
CA ALA A 204 17.50 -2.89 -8.36
C ALA A 204 17.25 -4.05 -9.33
N LYS A 205 15.98 -4.44 -9.50
CA LYS A 205 15.56 -5.50 -10.44
C LYS A 205 15.62 -5.02 -11.89
N THR A 206 15.12 -3.82 -12.17
CA THR A 206 15.01 -3.24 -13.51
C THR A 206 15.62 -1.83 -13.53
N PRO A 207 16.94 -1.69 -13.75
CA PRO A 207 17.62 -0.40 -13.58
C PRO A 207 17.22 0.69 -14.57
N SER A 208 16.60 0.33 -15.70
CA SER A 208 16.05 1.32 -16.64
C SER A 208 14.86 2.10 -16.08
N LEU A 209 14.19 1.62 -15.03
CA LEU A 209 13.14 2.38 -14.34
C LEU A 209 13.67 3.68 -13.72
N LEU A 210 15.00 3.79 -13.49
CA LEU A 210 15.62 5.02 -13.03
C LEU A 210 15.39 6.18 -14.01
N GLU A 211 15.27 5.90 -15.31
CA GLU A 211 15.04 6.91 -16.35
C GLU A 211 13.72 7.65 -16.15
N ILE A 212 12.72 6.99 -15.58
CA ILE A 212 11.40 7.58 -15.30
C ILE A 212 11.51 8.75 -14.31
N LEU A 213 12.51 8.78 -13.43
CA LEU A 213 12.72 9.92 -12.51
C LEU A 213 12.99 11.22 -13.26
N PHE A 214 13.62 11.12 -14.43
CA PHE A 214 13.98 12.24 -15.29
C PHE A 214 12.80 12.71 -16.16
N GLU A 215 11.70 11.96 -16.17
CA GLU A 215 10.47 12.33 -16.87
C GLU A 215 9.61 13.24 -15.98
N GLY A 216 9.01 14.27 -16.59
CA GLY A 216 7.92 15.01 -15.97
C GLY A 216 6.65 14.16 -16.06
N ILE A 217 6.06 13.82 -14.91
CA ILE A 217 4.78 13.11 -14.89
C ILE A 217 3.63 14.10 -14.83
N THR A 218 2.63 13.86 -15.66
CA THR A 218 1.35 14.55 -15.69
C THR A 218 0.21 13.52 -15.59
N VAL A 219 -1.01 14.00 -15.40
CA VAL A 219 -2.19 13.12 -15.36
C VAL A 219 -2.47 12.46 -16.72
N ASP A 220 -2.09 13.12 -17.82
CA ASP A 220 -2.27 12.62 -19.18
C ASP A 220 -1.42 11.37 -19.47
N ASP A 221 -0.35 11.17 -18.69
CA ASP A 221 0.50 9.99 -18.77
C ASP A 221 -0.19 8.69 -18.31
N PHE A 222 -1.40 8.78 -17.75
CA PHE A 222 -2.17 7.62 -17.30
C PHE A 222 -3.26 7.16 -18.28
N ASN A 223 -3.25 7.64 -19.53
CA ASN A 223 -4.04 7.05 -20.61
C ASN A 223 -3.38 5.73 -21.09
N MET A 224 -3.74 4.62 -20.45
CA MET A 224 -3.10 3.31 -20.67
C MET A 224 -3.09 2.86 -22.14
N PRO A 225 -4.20 2.94 -22.92
CA PRO A 225 -4.18 2.61 -24.34
C PRO A 225 -3.16 3.41 -25.16
N SER A 226 -3.13 4.74 -25.00
CA SER A 226 -2.20 5.60 -25.73
C SER A 226 -0.75 5.32 -25.35
N GLN A 227 -0.47 5.09 -24.05
CA GLN A 227 0.86 4.74 -23.56
C GLN A 227 1.33 3.38 -24.09
N TRP A 228 0.44 2.39 -24.15
CA TRP A 228 0.75 1.08 -24.72
C TRP A 228 1.03 1.16 -26.21
N GLN A 229 0.24 1.93 -26.96
CA GLN A 229 0.50 2.15 -28.39
C GLN A 229 1.86 2.81 -28.62
N PHE A 230 2.20 3.83 -27.83
CA PHE A 230 3.51 4.48 -27.89
C PHE A 230 4.65 3.52 -27.54
N PHE A 231 4.45 2.67 -26.54
CA PHE A 231 5.39 1.61 -26.18
C PHE A 231 5.63 0.65 -27.35
N CYS A 232 4.56 0.09 -27.92
CA CYS A 232 4.65 -0.80 -29.09
C CYS A 232 5.35 -0.15 -30.29
N ASN A 233 5.13 1.13 -30.57
CA ASN A 233 5.79 1.82 -31.68
C ASN A 233 7.31 1.96 -31.50
N LYS A 234 7.79 1.95 -30.26
CA LYS A 234 9.22 2.03 -29.93
C LYS A 234 9.91 0.67 -29.87
N HIS A 235 9.15 -0.42 -29.80
CA HIS A 235 9.67 -1.76 -29.60
C HIS A 235 9.30 -2.68 -30.75
N SER A 236 10.30 -3.31 -31.37
CA SER A 236 10.07 -4.32 -32.40
C SER A 236 9.62 -5.64 -31.75
N ILE A 237 8.31 -5.87 -31.68
CA ILE A 237 7.73 -7.09 -31.10
C ILE A 237 7.48 -8.11 -32.22
N HIS A 238 8.21 -9.23 -32.19
CA HIS A 238 8.27 -10.17 -33.32
C HIS A 238 7.47 -11.46 -33.12
N ASP A 239 7.27 -11.88 -31.87
CA ASP A 239 6.55 -13.10 -31.52
C ASP A 239 5.73 -12.91 -30.24
N ALA A 240 5.00 -13.96 -29.83
CA ALA A 240 4.15 -13.90 -28.66
C ALA A 240 4.93 -13.88 -27.34
N GLU A 241 6.12 -14.47 -27.28
CA GLU A 241 6.94 -14.44 -26.06
C GLU A 241 7.43 -13.01 -25.81
N ALA A 242 8.02 -12.38 -26.83
CA ALA A 242 8.40 -10.97 -26.82
C ALA A 242 7.21 -10.05 -26.53
N TYR A 243 6.00 -10.41 -26.98
CA TYR A 243 4.79 -9.64 -26.68
C TYR A 243 4.41 -9.72 -25.19
N ILE A 244 4.52 -10.88 -24.54
CA ILE A 244 4.28 -11.00 -23.10
C ILE A 244 5.39 -10.31 -22.30
N GLU A 245 6.66 -10.41 -22.72
CA GLU A 245 7.75 -9.67 -22.08
C GLU A 245 7.55 -8.15 -22.17
N ALA A 246 7.12 -7.65 -23.34
CA ALA A 246 6.78 -6.26 -23.56
C ALA A 246 5.65 -5.79 -22.63
N LEU A 247 4.60 -6.60 -22.46
CA LEU A 247 3.54 -6.32 -21.49
C LEU A 247 4.05 -6.29 -20.05
N CYS A 248 4.96 -7.18 -19.66
CA CYS A 248 5.56 -7.19 -18.32
C CYS A 248 6.40 -5.92 -18.08
N GLN A 249 7.20 -5.53 -19.07
CA GLN A 249 7.99 -4.29 -19.00
C GLN A 249 7.09 -3.06 -18.92
N PHE A 250 6.05 -2.99 -19.76
CA PHE A 250 5.07 -1.92 -19.73
C PHE A 250 4.34 -1.83 -18.39
N LYS A 251 3.91 -2.97 -17.83
CA LYS A 251 3.31 -3.06 -16.50
C LYS A 251 4.23 -2.45 -15.44
N GLN A 252 5.50 -2.86 -15.40
CA GLN A 252 6.46 -2.36 -14.41
C GLN A 252 6.66 -0.84 -14.53
N ALA A 253 6.83 -0.34 -15.75
CA ALA A 253 7.01 1.10 -15.99
C ALA A 253 5.79 1.91 -15.54
N MET A 254 4.58 1.48 -15.89
CA MET A 254 3.35 2.18 -15.49
C MET A 254 3.09 2.11 -13.99
N GLN A 255 3.32 0.95 -13.34
CA GLN A 255 3.21 0.86 -11.88
C GLN A 255 4.21 1.77 -11.17
N PHE A 256 5.43 1.88 -11.69
CA PHE A 256 6.45 2.77 -11.17
C PHE A 256 6.03 4.25 -11.31
N ARG A 257 5.53 4.65 -12.49
CA ARG A 257 4.99 6.00 -12.74
C ARG A 257 3.83 6.35 -11.81
N ILE A 258 2.85 5.46 -11.67
CA ILE A 258 1.70 5.66 -10.77
C ILE A 258 2.19 5.84 -9.34
N LYS A 259 3.13 5.00 -8.88
CA LYS A 259 3.63 5.10 -7.51
C LYS A 259 4.43 6.39 -7.29
N MET A 260 5.25 6.80 -8.25
CA MET A 260 5.99 8.05 -8.20
C MET A 260 5.03 9.24 -8.14
N ALA A 261 4.01 9.28 -9.00
CA ALA A 261 3.00 10.33 -9.01
C ALA A 261 2.20 10.42 -7.71
N GLN A 262 1.96 9.27 -7.05
CA GLN A 262 1.32 9.23 -5.74
C GLN A 262 2.21 9.86 -4.65
N VAL A 263 3.52 9.60 -4.69
CA VAL A 263 4.49 10.17 -3.75
C VAL A 263 4.70 11.66 -4.00
N ASP A 264 4.72 12.05 -5.27
CA ASP A 264 4.81 13.44 -5.70
C ASP A 264 3.48 14.20 -5.51
N GLU A 265 2.46 13.57 -4.92
CA GLU A 265 1.13 14.12 -4.63
C GLU A 265 0.37 14.64 -5.86
N ILE A 266 0.76 14.22 -7.07
CA ILE A 266 0.07 14.50 -8.34
C ILE A 266 -1.28 13.79 -8.38
N ILE A 267 -1.32 12.58 -7.81
CA ILE A 267 -2.52 11.74 -7.71
C ILE A 267 -2.71 11.26 -6.28
N ASN A 268 -3.96 11.11 -5.86
CA ASN A 268 -4.29 10.54 -4.55
C ASN A 268 -4.34 8.99 -4.59
N GLN A 269 -4.52 8.36 -3.42
CA GLN A 269 -4.58 6.90 -3.30
C GLN A 269 -5.72 6.27 -4.11
N GLN A 270 -6.88 6.92 -4.18
CA GLN A 270 -8.03 6.41 -4.93
C GLN A 270 -7.76 6.44 -6.44
N GLN A 271 -7.20 7.55 -6.95
CA GLN A 271 -6.77 7.68 -8.34
C GLN A 271 -5.70 6.65 -8.69
N ALA A 272 -4.72 6.42 -7.81
CA ALA A 272 -3.71 5.37 -8.02
C ALA A 272 -4.35 3.98 -8.18
N GLY A 273 -5.35 3.64 -7.34
CA GLY A 273 -6.10 2.39 -7.47
C GLY A 273 -6.88 2.28 -8.79
N LEU A 274 -7.47 3.38 -9.25
CA LEU A 274 -8.15 3.47 -10.54
C LEU A 274 -7.19 3.25 -11.71
N TYR A 275 -6.03 3.92 -11.72
CA TYR A 275 -5.04 3.76 -12.80
C TYR A 275 -4.42 2.36 -12.80
N LEU A 276 -4.15 1.77 -11.64
CA LEU A 276 -3.70 0.37 -11.56
C LEU A 276 -4.76 -0.59 -12.09
N THR A 277 -6.05 -0.31 -11.86
CA THR A 277 -7.16 -1.09 -12.40
C THR A 277 -7.26 -0.95 -13.92
N GLN A 278 -7.15 0.27 -14.45
CA GLN A 278 -7.14 0.49 -15.91
C GLN A 278 -5.96 -0.20 -16.59
N LEU A 279 -4.78 -0.18 -15.96
CA LEU A 279 -3.61 -0.91 -16.44
C LEU A 279 -3.86 -2.43 -16.46
N ALA A 280 -4.45 -2.97 -15.39
CA ALA A 280 -4.80 -4.38 -15.30
C ALA A 280 -5.83 -4.80 -16.37
N GLU A 281 -6.89 -4.01 -16.58
CA GLU A 281 -7.90 -4.28 -17.61
C GLU A 281 -7.31 -4.22 -19.03
N LEU A 282 -6.44 -3.24 -19.30
CA LEU A 282 -5.73 -3.16 -20.59
C LEU A 282 -4.88 -4.41 -20.81
N ILE A 283 -4.02 -4.77 -19.85
CA ILE A 283 -3.15 -5.94 -19.94
C ILE A 283 -3.96 -7.20 -20.17
N LEU A 284 -5.04 -7.40 -19.41
CA LEU A 284 -5.92 -8.55 -19.60
C LEU A 284 -6.50 -8.57 -21.02
N SER A 285 -6.98 -7.45 -21.53
CA SER A 285 -7.49 -7.36 -22.89
C SER A 285 -6.43 -7.71 -23.94
N GLN A 286 -5.19 -7.25 -23.78
CA GLN A 286 -4.09 -7.57 -24.69
C GLN A 286 -3.75 -9.07 -24.64
N VAL A 287 -3.70 -9.66 -23.45
CA VAL A 287 -3.46 -11.10 -23.27
C VAL A 287 -4.56 -11.94 -23.91
N VAL A 288 -5.83 -11.57 -23.70
CA VAL A 288 -6.99 -12.28 -24.27
C VAL A 288 -6.93 -12.26 -25.79
N GLN A 289 -6.68 -11.08 -26.38
CA GLN A 289 -6.53 -10.90 -27.84
C GLN A 289 -5.37 -11.69 -28.40
N GLN A 290 -4.20 -11.68 -27.74
CA GLN A 290 -3.03 -12.41 -28.21
C GLN A 290 -3.26 -13.93 -28.13
N ALA A 291 -3.80 -14.41 -27.01
CA ALA A 291 -4.14 -15.82 -26.83
C ALA A 291 -5.21 -16.29 -27.84
N TRP A 292 -6.16 -15.41 -28.18
CA TRP A 292 -7.18 -15.68 -29.19
C TRP A 292 -6.56 -15.87 -30.58
N LYS A 293 -5.75 -14.91 -31.03
CA LYS A 293 -5.08 -14.93 -32.34
C LYS A 293 -4.30 -16.23 -32.54
N GLU A 294 -3.47 -16.60 -31.58
CA GLU A 294 -2.69 -17.83 -31.68
C GLU A 294 -3.53 -19.10 -31.65
N THR A 295 -4.56 -19.15 -30.80
CA THR A 295 -5.44 -20.32 -30.73
C THR A 295 -6.21 -20.51 -32.03
N ARG A 296 -6.66 -19.41 -32.65
CA ARG A 296 -7.35 -19.41 -33.94
C ARG A 296 -6.47 -19.82 -35.11
N ASN A 297 -5.19 -19.46 -35.09
CA ASN A 297 -4.24 -19.92 -36.10
C ASN A 297 -3.98 -21.44 -35.99
N ALA A 298 -4.07 -22.02 -34.79
CA ALA A 298 -3.81 -23.43 -34.54
C ALA A 298 -5.07 -24.32 -34.64
N ILE A 299 -6.25 -23.80 -34.32
CA ILE A 299 -7.52 -24.54 -34.25
C ILE A 299 -8.61 -23.72 -34.94
N LYS A 300 -9.20 -24.29 -35.99
CA LYS A 300 -10.42 -23.74 -36.59
C LYS A 300 -11.61 -24.06 -35.69
N ALA A 301 -12.39 -23.06 -35.33
CA ALA A 301 -13.66 -23.21 -34.63
C ALA A 301 -14.59 -22.05 -35.02
N GLU A 302 -15.90 -22.29 -35.01
CA GLU A 302 -16.93 -21.25 -35.14
C GLU A 302 -17.12 -20.51 -33.82
N THR A 303 -16.03 -19.92 -33.33
CA THR A 303 -16.03 -19.12 -32.11
C THR A 303 -15.62 -17.70 -32.48
N LYS A 304 -16.19 -16.72 -31.78
CA LYS A 304 -15.78 -15.32 -31.85
C LYS A 304 -15.05 -14.94 -30.57
N GLU A 305 -14.11 -14.00 -30.67
CA GLU A 305 -13.43 -13.45 -29.51
C GLU A 305 -14.44 -12.84 -28.51
N THR A 306 -15.51 -12.23 -29.03
CA THR A 306 -16.59 -11.65 -28.25
C THR A 306 -17.46 -12.66 -27.51
N ASP A 307 -17.30 -13.97 -27.75
CA ASP A 307 -18.03 -14.99 -27.01
C ASP A 307 -17.47 -15.19 -25.59
N LEU A 308 -16.24 -14.75 -25.32
CA LEU A 308 -15.65 -14.79 -23.99
C LEU A 308 -16.10 -13.60 -23.15
N ILE A 309 -16.60 -13.90 -21.96
CA ILE A 309 -16.93 -12.95 -20.91
C ILE A 309 -15.97 -13.21 -19.74
N ILE A 310 -15.33 -12.16 -19.24
CA ILE A 310 -14.51 -12.24 -18.03
C ILE A 310 -15.13 -11.40 -16.93
N ILE A 311 -15.49 -12.07 -15.85
CA ILE A 311 -16.00 -11.45 -14.62
C ILE A 311 -14.82 -11.37 -13.65
N ALA A 312 -14.48 -10.15 -13.26
CA ALA A 312 -13.54 -9.92 -12.17
C ALA A 312 -14.27 -9.88 -10.84
N TYR A 313 -13.55 -10.28 -9.79
CA TYR A 313 -13.93 -10.12 -8.39
C TYR A 313 -12.87 -9.26 -7.66
N GLY A 314 -13.06 -9.06 -6.36
CA GLY A 314 -12.01 -8.52 -5.49
C GLY A 314 -11.58 -7.09 -5.82
N SER A 315 -10.27 -6.81 -5.73
CA SER A 315 -9.72 -5.46 -5.93
C SER A 315 -9.86 -4.97 -7.37
N LEU A 316 -9.82 -5.89 -8.35
CA LEU A 316 -9.97 -5.56 -9.76
C LEU A 316 -11.40 -5.10 -10.08
N ALA A 317 -12.39 -5.81 -9.55
CA ALA A 317 -13.79 -5.43 -9.72
C ALA A 317 -14.10 -4.09 -9.05
N THR A 318 -13.62 -3.90 -7.82
CA THR A 318 -13.83 -2.72 -6.96
C THR A 318 -12.97 -1.51 -7.31
N ARG A 319 -12.09 -1.63 -8.30
CA ARG A 319 -11.18 -0.58 -8.73
C ARG A 319 -10.26 -0.07 -7.62
N THR A 320 -9.90 -0.96 -6.70
CA THR A 320 -9.03 -0.68 -5.54
C THR A 320 -7.69 -1.41 -5.64
N MET A 321 -7.25 -1.72 -6.87
CA MET A 321 -6.00 -2.44 -7.13
C MET A 321 -4.78 -1.79 -6.46
N HIS A 322 -3.86 -2.64 -6.02
CA HIS A 322 -2.53 -2.29 -5.54
C HIS A 322 -1.47 -2.97 -6.42
N GLN A 323 -0.18 -2.63 -6.23
CA GLN A 323 0.88 -3.13 -7.13
C GLN A 323 1.01 -4.66 -7.16
N HIS A 324 0.68 -5.30 -6.04
CA HIS A 324 0.74 -6.75 -5.82
C HIS A 324 -0.65 -7.39 -5.74
N SER A 325 -1.68 -6.75 -6.28
CA SER A 325 -3.00 -7.37 -6.36
C SER A 325 -3.03 -8.52 -7.35
N ASP A 326 -3.74 -9.57 -6.99
CA ASP A 326 -3.99 -10.74 -7.82
C ASP A 326 -5.20 -10.52 -8.75
N PHE A 327 -5.35 -11.41 -9.72
CA PHE A 327 -6.51 -11.46 -10.61
C PHE A 327 -7.49 -12.52 -10.12
N ASP A 328 -8.59 -12.08 -9.51
CA ASP A 328 -9.73 -12.94 -9.18
C ASP A 328 -10.70 -13.01 -10.37
N LEU A 329 -10.56 -14.01 -11.25
CA LEU A 329 -11.30 -14.07 -12.51
C LEU A 329 -12.19 -15.32 -12.63
N VAL A 330 -13.38 -15.13 -13.22
CA VAL A 330 -14.26 -16.19 -13.69
C VAL A 330 -14.47 -16.02 -15.19
N PHE A 331 -14.17 -17.08 -15.95
CA PHE A 331 -14.39 -17.14 -17.39
C PHE A 331 -15.76 -17.72 -17.69
N VAL A 332 -16.59 -16.94 -18.38
CA VAL A 332 -17.91 -17.34 -18.84
C VAL A 332 -17.94 -17.26 -20.36
N PHE A 333 -18.59 -18.22 -21.00
CA PHE A 333 -18.71 -18.28 -22.44
C PHE A 333 -20.17 -18.04 -22.85
N ASN A 334 -20.40 -17.15 -23.81
CA ASN A 334 -21.74 -16.69 -24.17
C ASN A 334 -22.62 -17.79 -24.79
N CYS A 335 -22.01 -18.81 -25.38
CA CYS A 335 -22.68 -19.92 -26.02
C CYS A 335 -22.48 -21.22 -25.24
N GLU A 336 -23.21 -22.27 -25.62
CA GLU A 336 -22.96 -23.62 -25.12
C GLU A 336 -21.54 -24.09 -25.51
N ILE A 337 -20.86 -24.72 -24.57
CA ILE A 337 -19.56 -25.35 -24.81
C ILE A 337 -19.82 -26.82 -25.16
N ASN A 338 -19.64 -27.16 -26.43
CA ASN A 338 -19.93 -28.48 -27.00
C ASN A 338 -18.71 -29.04 -27.72
N GLU A 339 -18.82 -30.24 -28.29
CA GLU A 339 -17.69 -30.94 -28.94
C GLU A 339 -17.01 -30.11 -30.04
N ASN A 340 -17.76 -29.24 -30.74
CA ASN A 340 -17.26 -28.44 -31.85
C ASN A 340 -16.36 -27.27 -31.42
N ASN A 341 -16.62 -26.67 -30.24
CA ASN A 341 -15.87 -25.52 -29.75
C ASN A 341 -15.01 -25.83 -28.51
N HIS A 342 -15.28 -26.92 -27.79
CA HIS A 342 -14.66 -27.23 -26.50
C HIS A 342 -13.13 -27.26 -26.56
N LYS A 343 -12.55 -27.90 -27.58
CA LYS A 343 -11.08 -27.96 -27.74
C LYS A 343 -10.47 -26.58 -27.91
N PHE A 344 -11.16 -25.70 -28.66
CA PHE A 344 -10.73 -24.32 -28.87
C PHE A 344 -10.80 -23.55 -27.56
N VAL A 345 -11.97 -23.54 -26.91
CA VAL A 345 -12.23 -22.73 -25.70
C VAL A 345 -11.28 -23.14 -24.58
N VAL A 346 -11.12 -24.43 -24.32
CA VAL A 346 -10.20 -24.91 -23.27
C VAL A 346 -8.75 -24.51 -23.57
N ARG A 347 -8.29 -24.59 -24.83
CA ARG A 347 -6.93 -24.18 -25.19
C ARG A 347 -6.74 -22.68 -25.05
N TRP A 348 -7.73 -21.89 -25.44
CA TRP A 348 -7.69 -20.44 -25.34
C TRP A 348 -7.60 -19.99 -23.87
N ILE A 349 -8.47 -20.50 -23.01
CA ILE A 349 -8.47 -20.19 -21.57
C ILE A 349 -7.14 -20.59 -20.93
N LYS A 350 -6.64 -21.81 -21.21
CA LYS A 350 -5.32 -22.23 -20.71
C LYS A 350 -4.20 -21.30 -21.15
N LYS A 351 -4.25 -20.77 -22.38
CA LYS A 351 -3.25 -19.84 -22.90
C LYS A 351 -3.35 -18.47 -22.23
N ILE A 352 -4.55 -17.95 -21.97
CA ILE A 352 -4.76 -16.73 -21.17
C ILE A 352 -4.14 -16.90 -19.78
N MET A 353 -4.49 -17.99 -19.09
CA MET A 353 -3.96 -18.27 -17.74
C MET A 353 -2.43 -18.37 -17.76
N HIS A 354 -1.87 -19.08 -18.73
CA HIS A 354 -0.43 -19.23 -18.90
C HIS A 354 0.28 -17.90 -19.11
N TYR A 355 -0.23 -17.04 -19.99
CA TYR A 355 0.36 -15.73 -20.27
C TYR A 355 0.31 -14.77 -19.08
N LEU A 356 -0.75 -14.85 -18.27
CA LEU A 356 -0.82 -14.04 -17.05
C LEU A 356 0.25 -14.46 -16.02
N SER A 357 0.47 -15.78 -15.88
CA SER A 357 1.28 -16.33 -14.79
C SER A 357 2.74 -16.64 -15.13
N ILE A 358 3.10 -16.77 -16.42
CA ILE A 358 4.46 -17.16 -16.82
C ILE A 358 5.49 -16.16 -16.31
N GLN A 359 6.60 -16.66 -15.78
CA GLN A 359 7.74 -15.83 -15.35
C GLN A 359 8.61 -15.51 -16.56
N THR A 360 8.69 -14.22 -16.90
CA THR A 360 9.60 -13.70 -17.94
C THR A 360 10.82 -13.02 -17.31
N TYR A 361 11.71 -12.46 -18.13
CA TYR A 361 12.81 -11.63 -17.64
C TYR A 361 12.32 -10.47 -16.74
N PHE A 362 11.17 -9.88 -17.08
CA PHE A 362 10.53 -8.81 -16.31
C PHE A 362 9.51 -9.33 -15.27
N GLY A 363 9.56 -10.62 -14.91
CA GLY A 363 8.60 -11.26 -14.01
C GLY A 363 7.26 -11.59 -14.68
N SER A 364 6.25 -11.95 -13.89
CA SER A 364 4.92 -12.28 -14.38
C SER A 364 3.98 -11.07 -14.50
N LEU A 365 2.93 -11.21 -15.32
CA LEU A 365 1.90 -10.19 -15.45
C LEU A 365 1.04 -10.11 -14.20
N TYR A 366 0.33 -11.17 -13.83
CA TYR A 366 -0.48 -11.20 -12.61
C TYR A 366 -0.57 -12.63 -12.09
N GLU A 367 -0.54 -12.79 -10.77
CA GLU A 367 -0.98 -14.05 -10.16
C GLU A 367 -2.50 -14.17 -10.39
N LEU A 368 -2.95 -15.39 -10.65
CA LEU A 368 -4.32 -15.65 -11.07
C LEU A 368 -5.00 -16.57 -10.05
N ASP A 369 -6.07 -16.08 -9.44
CA ASP A 369 -7.02 -16.87 -8.67
C ASP A 369 -8.33 -17.07 -9.46
N THR A 370 -8.70 -18.34 -9.64
CA THR A 370 -9.94 -18.73 -10.33
C THR A 370 -10.86 -19.54 -9.43
N GLN A 371 -10.64 -19.51 -8.11
CA GLN A 371 -11.40 -20.31 -7.15
C GLN A 371 -12.87 -19.89 -6.99
N LEU A 372 -13.20 -18.65 -7.38
CA LEU A 372 -14.58 -18.13 -7.35
C LEU A 372 -15.45 -18.60 -8.54
N ARG A 373 -14.91 -19.44 -9.42
CA ARG A 373 -15.68 -20.04 -10.52
C ARG A 373 -16.63 -21.12 -9.98
N PRO A 374 -17.73 -21.43 -10.68
CA PRO A 374 -18.64 -22.50 -10.29
C PRO A 374 -17.94 -23.83 -9.97
N ASN A 375 -18.23 -24.40 -8.80
CA ASN A 375 -17.60 -25.61 -8.25
C ASN A 375 -16.09 -25.46 -7.92
N GLY A 376 -15.58 -24.24 -7.86
CA GLY A 376 -14.19 -23.94 -7.47
C GLY A 376 -13.16 -24.74 -8.25
N GLN A 377 -12.16 -25.29 -7.55
CA GLN A 377 -11.05 -26.04 -8.17
C GLN A 377 -11.50 -27.29 -8.94
N SER A 378 -12.59 -27.93 -8.51
CA SER A 378 -13.15 -29.13 -9.15
C SER A 378 -13.99 -28.80 -10.40
N GLY A 379 -14.33 -27.52 -10.61
CA GLY A 379 -15.08 -27.06 -11.77
C GLY A 379 -14.20 -26.79 -12.99
N SER A 380 -14.81 -26.84 -14.18
CA SER A 380 -14.20 -26.39 -15.44
C SER A 380 -13.66 -24.96 -15.29
N ALA A 381 -12.53 -24.67 -15.93
CA ALA A 381 -11.93 -23.33 -15.94
C ALA A 381 -12.83 -22.28 -16.62
N VAL A 382 -13.81 -22.73 -17.40
CA VAL A 382 -14.76 -21.92 -18.15
C VAL A 382 -16.12 -22.60 -18.16
N VAL A 383 -17.18 -21.82 -18.03
CA VAL A 383 -18.57 -22.29 -18.00
C VAL A 383 -19.40 -21.54 -19.03
N SER A 384 -20.48 -22.14 -19.53
CA SER A 384 -21.43 -21.39 -20.37
C SER A 384 -22.23 -20.39 -19.51
N LYS A 385 -22.80 -19.40 -20.19
CA LYS A 385 -23.69 -18.40 -19.63
C LYS A 385 -24.85 -19.01 -18.85
N GLU A 386 -25.49 -20.02 -19.43
CA GLU A 386 -26.63 -20.74 -18.84
C GLU A 386 -26.19 -21.48 -17.57
N ASN A 387 -25.06 -22.18 -17.62
CA ASN A 387 -24.54 -22.93 -16.48
C ASN A 387 -24.11 -22.00 -15.34
N PHE A 388 -23.54 -20.83 -15.66
CA PHE A 388 -23.22 -19.82 -14.67
C PHE A 388 -24.49 -19.31 -13.96
N GLU A 389 -25.55 -18.97 -14.72
CA GLU A 389 -26.82 -18.51 -14.14
C GLU A 389 -27.45 -19.59 -13.24
N GLN A 390 -27.57 -20.83 -13.74
CA GLN A 390 -28.18 -21.92 -12.97
C GLN A 390 -27.40 -22.20 -11.69
N TYR A 391 -26.07 -22.19 -11.75
CA TYR A 391 -25.23 -22.39 -10.58
C TYR A 391 -25.45 -21.29 -9.52
N GLN A 392 -25.40 -20.02 -9.93
CA GLN A 392 -25.55 -18.89 -9.02
C GLN A 392 -26.94 -18.86 -8.35
N LEU A 393 -27.98 -19.29 -9.05
CA LEU A 393 -29.35 -19.30 -8.54
C LEU A 393 -29.65 -20.50 -7.63
N GLN A 394 -29.06 -21.66 -7.88
CA GLN A 394 -29.50 -22.92 -7.26
C GLN A 394 -28.46 -23.60 -6.36
N LYS A 395 -27.16 -23.34 -6.57
CA LYS A 395 -26.08 -24.12 -5.95
C LYS A 395 -25.04 -23.29 -5.21
N ALA A 396 -24.91 -22.01 -5.54
CA ALA A 396 -23.90 -21.14 -4.94
C ALA A 396 -24.17 -20.92 -3.44
N TRP A 397 -23.10 -20.95 -2.65
CA TRP A 397 -23.15 -20.69 -1.21
C TRP A 397 -23.29 -19.20 -0.91
N LEU A 398 -23.76 -18.84 0.29
CA LEU A 398 -23.93 -17.44 0.69
C LEU A 398 -22.64 -16.61 0.64
N TRP A 399 -21.49 -17.22 0.92
CA TRP A 399 -20.20 -16.54 0.79
C TRP A 399 -19.82 -16.26 -0.67
N GLU A 400 -20.28 -17.08 -1.63
CA GLU A 400 -20.12 -16.81 -3.06
C GLU A 400 -21.03 -15.66 -3.50
N HIS A 401 -22.26 -15.60 -2.99
CA HIS A 401 -23.14 -14.44 -3.18
C HIS A 401 -22.54 -13.17 -2.58
N ALA A 402 -21.92 -13.25 -1.39
CA ALA A 402 -21.21 -12.13 -0.79
C ALA A 402 -20.04 -11.68 -1.68
N ALA A 403 -19.27 -12.60 -2.25
CA ALA A 403 -18.23 -12.28 -3.22
C ALA A 403 -18.80 -11.64 -4.51
N LEU A 404 -19.98 -12.11 -4.97
CA LEU A 404 -20.67 -11.58 -6.15
C LEU A 404 -21.07 -10.10 -5.99
N ILE A 405 -21.25 -9.61 -4.76
CA ILE A 405 -21.40 -8.16 -4.51
C ILE A 405 -20.18 -7.40 -5.04
N LYS A 406 -18.96 -7.92 -4.87
CA LYS A 406 -17.71 -7.30 -5.29
C LYS A 406 -17.25 -7.83 -6.65
N SER A 407 -18.15 -7.88 -7.64
CA SER A 407 -17.86 -8.43 -8.97
C SER A 407 -18.34 -7.54 -10.12
N ARG A 408 -17.64 -7.60 -11.26
CA ARG A 408 -17.95 -6.83 -12.46
C ARG A 408 -17.48 -7.55 -13.72
N ALA A 409 -18.29 -7.53 -14.77
CA ALA A 409 -17.87 -7.97 -16.11
C ALA A 409 -16.91 -6.94 -16.71
N ILE A 410 -15.63 -7.31 -16.87
CA ILE A 410 -14.56 -6.40 -17.31
C ILE A 410 -14.16 -6.60 -18.77
N TYR A 411 -14.32 -7.81 -19.29
CA TYR A 411 -14.15 -8.14 -20.71
C TYR A 411 -15.48 -8.70 -21.22
N ALA A 412 -16.28 -7.85 -21.87
CA ALA A 412 -17.66 -8.15 -22.27
C ALA A 412 -18.20 -7.06 -23.21
N THR A 413 -19.10 -7.43 -24.12
CA THR A 413 -19.93 -6.48 -24.88
C THR A 413 -20.93 -5.77 -23.96
N LYS A 414 -21.58 -4.71 -24.45
CA LYS A 414 -22.62 -4.00 -23.70
C LYS A 414 -23.75 -4.95 -23.27
N GLU A 415 -24.25 -5.76 -24.20
CA GLU A 415 -25.31 -6.74 -23.95
C GLU A 415 -24.91 -7.79 -22.89
N GLN A 416 -23.64 -8.23 -22.91
CA GLN A 416 -23.13 -9.18 -21.92
C GLN A 416 -22.97 -8.55 -20.53
N LYS A 417 -22.59 -7.27 -20.46
CA LYS A 417 -22.58 -6.50 -19.19
C LYS A 417 -24.00 -6.37 -18.64
N ASP A 418 -24.96 -6.03 -19.49
CA ASP A 418 -26.37 -5.91 -19.11
C ASP A 418 -26.93 -7.24 -18.60
N TRP A 419 -26.63 -8.34 -19.29
CA TRP A 419 -26.95 -9.68 -18.81
C TRP A 419 -26.34 -9.97 -17.43
N PHE A 420 -25.05 -9.72 -17.24
CA PHE A 420 -24.39 -10.00 -15.97
C PHE A 420 -25.00 -9.17 -14.83
N MET A 421 -25.29 -7.90 -15.07
CA MET A 421 -25.97 -7.04 -14.10
C MET A 421 -27.36 -7.57 -13.73
N GLN A 422 -28.14 -8.06 -14.71
CA GLN A 422 -29.45 -8.67 -14.48
C GLN A 422 -29.35 -9.93 -13.62
N ILE A 423 -28.41 -10.85 -13.94
CA ILE A 423 -28.20 -12.07 -13.14
C ILE A 423 -27.71 -11.73 -11.74
N ARG A 424 -26.73 -10.83 -11.61
CA ARG A 424 -26.23 -10.37 -10.32
C ARG A 424 -27.35 -9.78 -9.48
N LYS A 425 -28.20 -8.92 -10.04
CA LYS A 425 -29.38 -8.38 -9.35
C LYS A 425 -30.36 -9.48 -8.94
N LYS A 426 -30.70 -10.39 -9.85
CA LYS A 426 -31.62 -11.52 -9.58
C LYS A 426 -31.12 -12.42 -8.44
N VAL A 427 -29.81 -12.70 -8.39
CA VAL A 427 -29.18 -13.51 -7.34
C VAL A 427 -29.13 -12.74 -6.03
N LEU A 428 -28.59 -11.52 -6.03
CA LEU A 428 -28.37 -10.75 -4.81
C LEU A 428 -29.68 -10.29 -4.15
N CYS A 429 -30.75 -10.03 -4.91
CA CYS A 429 -32.06 -9.61 -4.38
C CYS A 429 -32.99 -10.76 -3.97
N GLN A 430 -32.50 -12.01 -3.91
CA GLN A 430 -33.28 -13.12 -3.33
C GLN A 430 -33.59 -12.83 -1.86
N LYS A 431 -34.82 -13.19 -1.43
CA LYS A 431 -35.20 -13.09 -0.01
C LYS A 431 -34.42 -14.13 0.80
N ARG A 432 -33.79 -13.70 1.88
CA ARG A 432 -32.98 -14.56 2.77
C ARG A 432 -33.40 -14.37 4.22
N ASP A 433 -33.19 -15.41 5.02
CA ASP A 433 -33.28 -15.29 6.47
C ASP A 433 -32.03 -14.57 7.01
N ALA A 434 -32.24 -13.54 7.83
CA ALA A 434 -31.14 -12.72 8.32
C ALA A 434 -30.22 -13.48 9.29
N GLN A 435 -30.77 -14.38 10.12
CA GLN A 435 -29.97 -15.14 11.07
C GLN A 435 -29.10 -16.16 10.34
N ASP A 436 -29.66 -16.83 9.34
CA ASP A 436 -28.92 -17.78 8.49
C ASP A 436 -27.75 -17.12 7.75
N VAL A 437 -27.97 -15.93 7.15
CA VAL A 437 -26.91 -15.16 6.48
C VAL A 437 -25.77 -14.80 7.43
N ILE A 438 -26.11 -14.24 8.59
CA ILE A 438 -25.11 -13.82 9.58
C ILE A 438 -24.30 -15.04 10.06
N GLN A 439 -24.97 -16.16 10.37
CA GLN A 439 -24.33 -17.36 10.87
C GLN A 439 -23.39 -17.99 9.85
N GLN A 440 -23.86 -18.24 8.62
CA GLN A 440 -23.05 -18.89 7.60
C GLN A 440 -21.82 -18.06 7.18
N LEU A 441 -21.97 -16.74 7.10
CA LEU A 441 -20.85 -15.85 6.76
C LEU A 441 -19.84 -15.74 7.92
N ALA A 442 -20.30 -15.73 9.17
CA ALA A 442 -19.41 -15.79 10.34
C ALA A 442 -18.62 -17.11 10.40
N ASP A 443 -19.28 -18.24 10.13
CA ASP A 443 -18.64 -19.55 10.07
C ASP A 443 -17.58 -19.63 8.96
N MET A 444 -17.86 -19.03 7.79
CA MET A 444 -16.88 -18.95 6.72
C MET A 444 -15.70 -18.04 7.08
N ALA A 445 -15.96 -16.87 7.68
CA ALA A 445 -14.91 -15.96 8.13
C ALA A 445 -13.96 -16.63 9.15
N LYS A 446 -14.53 -17.44 10.05
CA LYS A 446 -13.76 -18.25 11.00
C LYS A 446 -12.91 -19.29 10.29
N LYS A 447 -13.49 -20.07 9.37
CA LYS A 447 -12.73 -21.06 8.57
C LYS A 447 -11.54 -20.43 7.85
N LEU A 448 -11.72 -19.29 7.18
CA LEU A 448 -10.61 -18.61 6.49
C LEU A 448 -9.51 -18.16 7.45
N THR A 449 -9.89 -17.71 8.64
CA THR A 449 -8.93 -17.34 9.70
C THR A 449 -8.15 -18.56 10.19
N ASP A 450 -8.82 -19.71 10.38
CA ASP A 450 -8.19 -20.96 10.79
C ASP A 450 -7.21 -21.50 9.72
N PHE A 451 -7.44 -21.21 8.44
CA PHE A 451 -6.51 -21.48 7.34
C PHE A 451 -5.38 -20.43 7.20
N GLY A 452 -5.23 -19.53 8.17
CA GLY A 452 -4.14 -18.55 8.20
C GLY A 452 -4.34 -17.33 7.29
N LYS A 453 -5.55 -17.11 6.75
CA LYS A 453 -5.88 -15.87 6.04
C LYS A 453 -6.19 -14.74 7.02
N LYS A 454 -6.22 -13.50 6.50
CA LYS A 454 -6.60 -12.31 7.29
C LYS A 454 -7.99 -12.49 7.91
N ASN A 455 -8.23 -11.84 9.04
CA ASN A 455 -9.57 -11.84 9.64
C ASN A 455 -10.54 -11.04 8.75
N HIS A 456 -11.49 -11.74 8.14
CA HIS A 456 -12.52 -11.17 7.26
C HIS A 456 -13.88 -10.95 7.94
N GLN A 457 -13.99 -11.10 9.27
CA GLN A 457 -15.28 -11.00 9.98
C GLN A 457 -16.04 -9.70 9.71
N LYS A 458 -15.35 -8.54 9.79
CA LYS A 458 -15.99 -7.24 9.54
C LYS A 458 -16.47 -7.08 8.11
N GLU A 459 -15.70 -7.57 7.15
CA GLU A 459 -16.06 -7.52 5.73
C GLU A 459 -17.29 -8.39 5.46
N PHE A 460 -17.30 -9.63 5.96
CA PHE A 460 -18.45 -10.51 5.81
C PHE A 460 -19.70 -10.01 6.51
N GLN A 461 -19.56 -9.33 7.65
CA GLN A 461 -20.68 -8.67 8.32
C GLN A 461 -21.32 -7.60 7.42
N GLN A 462 -20.50 -6.71 6.84
CA GLN A 462 -20.98 -5.67 5.92
C GLN A 462 -21.64 -6.26 4.67
N LEU A 463 -21.02 -7.27 4.07
CA LEU A 463 -21.57 -7.96 2.89
C LEU A 463 -22.87 -8.71 3.24
N GLY A 464 -22.97 -9.29 4.44
CA GLY A 464 -24.18 -9.93 4.94
C GLY A 464 -25.34 -8.95 5.08
N GLU A 465 -25.10 -7.76 5.65
CA GLU A 465 -26.11 -6.70 5.75
C GLU A 465 -26.64 -6.30 4.36
N ILE A 466 -25.76 -6.19 3.36
CA ILE A 466 -26.15 -5.94 1.96
C ILE A 466 -27.04 -7.06 1.43
N LEU A 467 -26.68 -8.34 1.63
CA LEU A 467 -27.48 -9.48 1.15
C LEU A 467 -28.87 -9.54 1.79
N ILE A 468 -28.99 -9.15 3.06
CA ILE A 468 -30.26 -9.11 3.80
C ILE A 468 -31.15 -8.00 3.27
N GLN A 469 -30.60 -6.80 3.04
CA GLN A 469 -31.37 -5.62 2.61
C GLN A 469 -31.69 -5.62 1.11
N ALA A 470 -30.91 -6.33 0.29
CA ALA A 470 -31.00 -6.26 -1.17
C ALA A 470 -32.37 -6.68 -1.75
N HIS A 471 -33.16 -7.49 -1.03
CA HIS A 471 -34.50 -7.85 -1.47
C HIS A 471 -35.45 -6.64 -1.44
N ASP A 472 -35.46 -5.92 -0.33
CA ASP A 472 -36.37 -4.78 -0.10
C ASP A 472 -35.82 -3.48 -0.68
N ASN A 473 -34.49 -3.34 -0.74
CA ASN A 473 -33.81 -2.21 -1.32
C ASN A 473 -32.73 -2.65 -2.32
N PRO A 474 -33.10 -2.94 -3.59
CA PRO A 474 -32.15 -3.40 -4.60
C PRO A 474 -30.99 -2.45 -4.88
N SER A 475 -31.09 -1.15 -4.54
CA SER A 475 -30.02 -0.17 -4.81
C SER A 475 -28.76 -0.41 -3.97
N VAL A 476 -28.85 -1.13 -2.85
CA VAL A 476 -27.70 -1.41 -1.96
C VAL A 476 -26.64 -2.31 -2.58
N ILE A 477 -26.94 -2.96 -3.72
CA ILE A 477 -25.98 -3.80 -4.44
C ILE A 477 -25.16 -3.01 -5.48
N ASP A 478 -25.49 -1.74 -5.74
CA ASP A 478 -24.82 -0.90 -6.73
C ASP A 478 -23.66 -0.11 -6.09
N ILE A 479 -22.67 -0.86 -5.60
CA ILE A 479 -21.54 -0.36 -4.79
C ILE A 479 -20.24 -0.17 -5.61
N LEU A 480 -20.31 -0.40 -6.93
CA LEU A 480 -19.19 -0.47 -7.89
C LEU A 480 -19.45 0.42 -9.09
#